data_AF-A0A945AAK5-F1
#
_entry.id   AF-A0A945AAK5-F1
#
_cell.length_a   1.000
_cell.length_b   1.000
_cell.length_c   1.000
_cell.angle_alpha   90.00
_cell.angle_beta   90.00
_cell.angle_gamma   90.00
#
_symmetry.space_group_name_H-M   'P 1'
#
loop_
_entity.id
_entity.type
_entity.pdbx_description
1 polymer ?
#
loop_
_entity_poly.entity_id
_entity_poly.type
_entity_poly.pdbx_seq_one_letter_code
_entity_poly.pdbx_strand_id
1 'polypeptide(L)' 'AKYNQLLRIEEELGDTAVYLGRDTFYNIGAPKRPAKKVVRRKK' A
#
# COMPACT_ATOMS: atom_id res chain seq x y z
N ALA A 1 19.73 -8.20 -11.51
CA ALA A 1 20.34 -8.27 -10.17
C ALA A 1 19.56 -7.51 -9.09
N LYS A 2 19.05 -6.29 -9.32
CA LYS A 2 18.41 -5.45 -8.28
C LYS A 2 17.08 -5.98 -7.73
N TYR A 3 16.27 -6.64 -8.56
CA TYR A 3 14.97 -7.19 -8.12
C TYR A 3 15.10 -8.37 -7.15
N ASN A 4 16.15 -9.19 -7.30
CA ASN A 4 16.37 -10.34 -6.42
C ASN A 4 16.73 -9.91 -4.99
N GLN A 5 17.25 -8.70 -4.83
CA GLN A 5 17.52 -8.13 -3.51
C GLN A 5 16.22 -7.71 -2.83
N LEU A 6 15.28 -7.13 -3.58
CA LEU A 6 13.96 -6.77 -3.05
C LEU A 6 13.18 -8.00 -2.58
N LEU A 7 13.25 -9.11 -3.32
CA LEU A 7 12.57 -10.35 -2.93
C LEU A 7 13.08 -10.90 -1.59
N ARG A 8 14.40 -10.88 -1.37
CA ARG A 8 15.00 -11.30 -0.09
C ARG A 8 14.63 -10.38 1.07
N ILE A 9 14.56 -9.07 0.81
CA ILE A 9 14.17 -8.07 1.82
C ILE A 9 12.69 -8.23 2.18
N GLU A 10 11.83 -8.53 1.21
CA GLU A 10 10.41 -8.80 1.43
C GLU A 10 10.21 -10.08 2.26
N GLU A 11 10.96 -11.15 1.96
CA GLU A 11 10.97 -12.39 2.74
C GLU A 11 11.46 -12.19 4.18
N GLU A 12 12.50 -11.37 4.38
CA GLU A 12 13.06 -11.06 5.70
C GLU A 12 12.11 -10.21 6.57
N LEU A 13 11.41 -9.26 5.97
CA LEU A 13 10.47 -8.37 6.66
C LEU A 13 9.12 -9.04 6.95
N GLY A 14 8.72 -10.03 6.15
CA GLY A 14 7.49 -10.81 6.34
C GLY A 14 6.26 -9.91 6.52
N ASP A 15 5.57 -10.06 7.65
CA ASP A 15 4.34 -9.33 7.98
C ASP A 15 4.54 -7.81 8.13
N THR A 16 5.78 -7.35 8.30
CA THR A 16 6.11 -5.92 8.43
C THR A 16 6.40 -5.26 7.09
N ALA A 17 6.51 -6.03 6.01
CA ALA A 17 6.73 -5.50 4.67
C ALA A 17 5.47 -4.75 4.18
N VAL A 18 5.62 -3.49 3.77
CA VAL A 18 4.50 -2.67 3.27
C VAL A 18 4.80 -2.14 1.88
N TYR A 19 3.98 -2.55 0.91
CA TYR A 19 3.98 -2.01 -0.44
C TYR A 19 2.86 -0.97 -0.61
N LEU A 20 3.22 0.32 -0.59
CA LEU A 20 2.27 1.43 -0.64
C LEU A 20 1.67 1.67 -2.04
N GLY A 21 2.16 1.00 -3.08
CA GLY A 21 1.61 1.11 -4.45
C GLY A 21 1.50 2.55 -4.93
N ARG A 22 0.27 3.02 -5.23
CA ARG A 22 0.02 4.40 -5.69
C ARG A 22 0.22 5.45 -4.60
N ASP A 23 0.16 5.06 -3.33
CA ASP A 23 0.35 5.97 -2.21
C ASP A 23 1.85 6.28 -1.99
N THR A 24 2.76 5.58 -2.69
CA THR A 24 4.21 5.92 -2.75
C THR A 24 4.46 7.29 -3.38
N PHE A 25 3.58 7.79 -4.24
CA PHE A 25 3.73 9.07 -4.93
C PHE A 25 3.27 10.25 -4.07
N TYR A 26 3.77 10.35 -2.84
CA TYR A 26 3.38 11.41 -1.88
C TYR A 26 3.67 12.84 -2.38
N ASN A 27 4.62 12.98 -3.31
CA ASN A 27 4.99 14.26 -3.91
C ASN A 27 4.15 14.66 -5.13
N ILE A 28 3.36 13.74 -5.68
CA ILE A 28 2.50 14.02 -6.83
C ILE A 28 1.10 14.22 -6.25
N GLY A 29 0.55 15.43 -6.37
CA GLY A 29 -0.77 15.77 -5.82
C GLY A 29 -1.85 14.79 -6.30
N ALA A 30 -2.12 13.76 -5.50
CA ALA A 30 -3.04 12.69 -5.87
C ALA A 30 -4.49 13.13 -5.62
N PRO A 31 -5.43 12.74 -6.50
CA PRO A 31 -6.85 12.97 -6.25
C PRO A 31 -7.26 12.18 -5.00
N LYS A 32 -7.66 12.88 -3.94
CA LYS A 32 -8.24 12.26 -2.73
C LYS A 32 -9.46 11.45 -3.16
N ARG A 33 -9.32 10.12 -3.28
CA ARG A 33 -10.48 9.26 -3.54
C ARG A 33 -11.42 9.43 -2.35
N PRO A 34 -12.71 9.75 -2.57
CA PRO A 34 -13.64 9.85 -1.46
C PRO A 34 -13.72 8.47 -0.79
N ALA A 35 -13.48 8.43 0.52
CA ALA A 35 -13.61 7.22 1.31
C ALA A 35 -14.98 6.58 1.03
N LYS A 36 -14.99 5.33 0.59
CA LYS A 36 -16.24 4.56 0.44
C LYS A 36 -16.89 4.50 1.83
N LYS A 37 -17.97 5.26 2.02
CA LYS A 37 -18.79 5.14 3.23
C LYS A 37 -19.37 3.73 3.25
N VAL A 38 -18.84 2.88 4.12
CA VAL A 38 -19.44 1.58 4.41
C VAL A 38 -20.75 1.89 5.14
N VAL A 39 -21.87 1.81 4.42
CA VAL A 39 -23.20 1.90 5.01
C VAL A 39 -23.40 0.66 5.86
N ARG A 40 -23.17 0.78 7.17
CA ARG A 40 -23.63 -0.20 8.16
C ARG A 40 -25.15 -0.15 8.16
N ARG A 41 -25.80 -1.06 7.42
CA ARG A 41 -27.22 -1.38 7.61
C ARG A 41 -27.36 -1.97 9.02
N LYS A 42 -27.94 -1.21 9.94
CA LYS A 42 -28.44 -1.77 11.20
C LYS A 42 -29.69 -2.60 10.90
N LYS A 43 -29.72 -3.78 11.48
CA LYS A 43 -30.87 -4.68 11.57
C LYS A 43 -31.97 -4.04 12.41
#